data_AF-A0A5C7VVA4-F1
#
_entry.id   AF-A0A5C7VVA4-F1
#
_cell.length_a   1.000
_cell.length_b   1.000
_cell.length_c   1.000
_cell.angle_alpha   90.00
_cell.angle_beta   90.00
_cell.angle_gamma   90.00
#
_symmetry.space_group_name_H-M   'P 1'
#
loop_
_entity.id
_entity.type
_entity.pdbx_description
1 polymer ?
#
loop_
_entity_poly.entity_id
_entity_poly.type
_entity_poly.pdbx_seq_one_letter_code
_entity_poly.pdbx_strand_id
1 'polypeptide(L)'
;MLDARVQIRRTRLLMGIAEGTAGVLQRHPQLAGMAHKLATDFVALLAGNFSDSTLTIPKDCSYLAHKRKRGLLREFNGRNHIDLARKYGYRVTTVYDLVKHARELPAEVPRAELMVEVVIYIAHLVGKHSDMAADVAERVGHEVADFIAEHFGGILLALSGRYHYGNAVRDVQLLEALEDGRLDEQAKALGLSPDAVQKILAGYRNRPEARTPCAAQA
;
A
#
# COMPACT_ATOMS: atom_id res chain seq x y z
N MET A 1 23.82 8.09 -1.70
CA MET A 1 23.04 7.93 -2.95
C MET A 1 22.59 6.49 -3.03
N LEU A 2 21.28 6.22 -3.12
CA LEU A 2 20.75 4.84 -3.16
C LEU A 2 21.05 4.18 -4.51
N ASP A 3 21.57 2.95 -4.46
CA ASP A 3 21.80 2.04 -5.59
C ASP A 3 20.58 2.00 -6.52
N ALA A 4 20.82 2.01 -7.84
CA ALA A 4 19.79 1.89 -8.88
C ALA A 4 18.83 0.71 -8.62
N ARG A 5 19.36 -0.45 -8.21
CA ARG A 5 18.57 -1.66 -7.91
C ARG A 5 17.64 -1.45 -6.73
N VAL A 6 18.10 -0.74 -5.69
CA VAL A 6 17.28 -0.42 -4.51
C VAL A 6 16.14 0.53 -4.90
N GLN A 7 16.42 1.51 -5.76
CA GLN A 7 15.37 2.41 -6.26
C GLN A 7 14.35 1.68 -7.12
N ILE A 8 14.77 0.76 -7.99
CA ILE A 8 13.86 -0.07 -8.80
C ILE A 8 12.97 -0.92 -7.90
N ARG A 9 13.55 -1.65 -6.93
CA ARG A 9 12.77 -2.48 -5.99
C ARG A 9 11.77 -1.67 -5.18
N ARG A 10 12.17 -0.50 -4.68
CA ARG A 10 11.27 0.40 -3.96
C ARG A 10 10.12 0.89 -4.84
N THR A 11 10.42 1.26 -6.08
CA THR A 11 9.40 1.73 -7.02
C THR A 11 8.41 0.60 -7.33
N ARG A 12 8.90 -0.63 -7.57
CA ARG A 12 8.06 -1.82 -7.74
C ARG A 12 7.17 -2.09 -6.53
N LEU A 13 7.70 -1.93 -5.31
CA LEU A 13 6.90 -2.03 -4.09
C LEU A 13 5.77 -1.00 -4.07
N LEU A 14 6.07 0.26 -4.38
CA LEU A 14 5.06 1.33 -4.42
C LEU A 14 4.05 1.13 -5.56
N MET A 15 4.47 0.59 -6.71
CA MET A 15 3.57 0.14 -7.77
C MET A 15 2.65 -0.99 -7.29
N GLY A 16 3.16 -1.95 -6.51
CA GLY A 16 2.35 -3.00 -5.90
C GLY A 16 1.31 -2.45 -4.91
N ILE A 17 1.69 -1.43 -4.11
CA ILE A 17 0.75 -0.75 -3.22
C ILE A 17 -0.34 -0.03 -4.04
N ALA A 18 0.03 0.66 -5.13
CA ALA A 18 -0.92 1.31 -6.03
C ALA A 18 -1.88 0.30 -6.68
N GLU A 19 -1.36 -0.78 -7.24
CA GLU A 19 -2.17 -1.84 -7.88
C GLU A 19 -3.15 -2.47 -6.88
N GLY A 20 -2.65 -2.84 -5.70
CA GLY A 20 -3.48 -3.42 -4.65
C GLY A 20 -4.56 -2.45 -4.14
N THR A 21 -4.22 -1.17 -4.01
CA THR A 21 -5.17 -0.10 -3.66
C THR A 21 -6.24 0.03 -4.74
N ALA A 22 -5.85 0.04 -6.02
CA ALA A 22 -6.79 0.09 -7.13
C ALA A 22 -7.74 -1.11 -7.09
N GLY A 23 -7.25 -2.32 -6.79
CA GLY A 23 -8.08 -3.51 -6.62
C GLY A 23 -9.09 -3.41 -5.47
N VAL A 24 -8.75 -2.72 -4.36
CA VAL A 24 -9.72 -2.41 -3.29
C VAL A 24 -10.77 -1.42 -3.78
N LEU A 25 -10.33 -0.33 -4.42
CA LEU A 25 -11.23 0.73 -4.92
C LEU A 25 -12.20 0.21 -6.00
N GLN A 26 -11.78 -0.72 -6.85
CA GLN A 26 -12.61 -1.33 -7.90
C GLN A 26 -13.81 -2.11 -7.36
N ARG A 27 -13.78 -2.54 -6.10
CA ARG A 27 -14.93 -3.21 -5.45
C ARG A 27 -16.11 -2.26 -5.24
N HIS A 28 -15.87 -0.95 -5.34
CA HIS A 28 -16.87 0.09 -5.22
C HIS A 28 -17.27 0.55 -6.64
N PRO A 29 -18.51 0.29 -7.11
CA PRO A 29 -18.90 0.56 -8.50
C PRO A 29 -18.70 2.01 -8.94
N GLN A 30 -18.85 2.96 -8.02
CA GLN A 30 -18.69 4.39 -8.26
C GLN A 30 -17.23 4.80 -8.48
N LEU A 31 -16.27 3.99 -8.02
CA LEU A 31 -14.83 4.28 -8.09
C LEU A 31 -14.12 3.45 -9.17
N ALA A 32 -14.75 2.39 -9.69
CA ALA A 32 -14.13 1.45 -10.62
C ALA A 32 -13.45 2.12 -11.82
N GLY A 33 -14.10 3.13 -12.42
CA GLY A 33 -13.56 3.86 -13.57
C GLY A 33 -12.35 4.76 -13.28
N MET A 34 -12.12 5.11 -12.01
CA MET A 34 -11.03 6.01 -11.59
C MET A 34 -10.04 5.37 -10.60
N ALA A 35 -10.26 4.10 -10.23
CA ALA A 35 -9.52 3.40 -9.19
C ALA A 35 -7.99 3.44 -9.38
N HIS A 36 -7.50 3.15 -10.59
CA HIS A 36 -6.06 3.20 -10.89
C HIS A 36 -5.49 4.61 -10.73
N LYS A 37 -6.23 5.63 -11.18
CA LYS A 37 -5.80 7.03 -11.05
C LYS A 37 -5.74 7.42 -9.58
N LEU A 38 -6.79 7.15 -8.81
CA LEU A 38 -6.84 7.44 -7.37
C LEU A 38 -5.73 6.72 -6.61
N ALA A 39 -5.46 5.47 -6.94
CA ALA A 39 -4.38 4.72 -6.31
C ALA A 39 -2.98 5.27 -6.65
N THR A 40 -2.77 5.70 -7.90
CA THR A 40 -1.54 6.37 -8.33
C THR A 40 -1.36 7.71 -7.59
N ASP A 41 -2.41 8.51 -7.52
CA ASP A 41 -2.41 9.79 -6.81
C ASP A 41 -2.17 9.59 -5.30
N PHE A 42 -2.77 8.57 -4.70
CA PHE A 42 -2.55 8.19 -3.31
C PHE A 42 -1.08 7.86 -3.03
N VAL A 43 -0.47 6.98 -3.83
CA VAL A 43 0.93 6.60 -3.64
C VAL A 43 1.86 7.79 -3.92
N ALA A 44 1.53 8.67 -4.86
CA ALA A 44 2.26 9.90 -5.09
C ALA A 44 2.21 10.83 -3.88
N LEU A 45 1.04 11.02 -3.26
CA LEU A 45 0.87 11.80 -2.02
C LEU A 45 1.66 11.18 -0.87
N LEU A 46 1.54 9.87 -0.67
CA LEU A 46 2.29 9.14 0.36
C LEU A 46 3.79 9.33 0.17
N ALA A 47 4.29 9.16 -1.06
CA ALA A 47 5.71 9.30 -1.36
C ALA A 47 6.22 10.74 -1.17
N GLY A 48 5.38 11.74 -1.47
CA GLY A 48 5.71 13.15 -1.27
C GLY A 48 5.75 13.54 0.21
N ASN A 49 4.71 13.17 0.97
CA ASN A 49 4.56 13.54 2.37
C ASN A 49 5.57 12.85 3.28
N PHE A 50 5.97 11.62 2.95
CA PHE A 50 6.99 10.87 3.68
C PHE A 50 8.36 10.91 3.00
N SER A 51 8.59 11.91 2.15
CA SER A 51 9.91 12.14 1.57
C SER A 51 10.94 12.48 2.67
N ASP A 52 12.20 12.05 2.47
CA ASP A 52 13.28 12.11 3.46
C ASP A 52 13.05 11.32 4.77
N SER A 53 11.96 10.56 4.84
CA SER A 53 11.66 9.70 6.00
C SER A 53 12.00 8.25 5.74
N THR A 54 12.35 7.54 6.81
CA THR A 54 12.43 6.08 6.85
C THR A 54 11.35 5.59 7.79
N LEU A 55 10.38 4.86 7.25
CA LEU A 55 9.21 4.39 7.99
C LEU A 55 8.98 2.91 7.78
N THR A 56 8.47 2.24 8.81
CA THR A 56 8.01 0.85 8.69
C THR A 56 6.51 0.88 8.44
N ILE A 57 6.04 0.15 7.42
CA ILE A 57 4.60 -0.04 7.20
C ILE A 57 4.06 -0.88 8.37
N PRO A 58 3.17 -0.37 9.22
CA PRO A 58 2.64 -1.12 10.34
C PRO A 58 1.79 -2.30 9.87
N LYS A 59 1.90 -3.44 10.57
CA LYS A 59 0.99 -4.59 10.37
C LYS A 59 -0.39 -4.38 11.00
N ASP A 60 -0.54 -3.33 11.80
CA ASP A 60 -1.79 -2.94 12.49
C ASP A 60 -2.44 -4.10 13.29
N CYS A 61 -1.62 -5.03 13.83
CA CYS A 61 -2.07 -6.29 14.40
C CYS A 61 -3.14 -6.13 15.48
N SER A 62 -2.93 -5.18 16.40
CA SER A 62 -3.85 -4.91 17.52
C SER A 62 -5.20 -4.40 17.01
N TYR A 63 -5.19 -3.46 16.06
CA TYR A 63 -6.38 -2.92 15.45
C TYR A 63 -7.14 -4.00 14.67
N LEU A 64 -6.46 -4.73 13.77
CA LEU A 64 -7.09 -5.76 12.94
C LEU A 64 -7.67 -6.89 13.79
N ALA A 65 -6.96 -7.33 14.84
CA ALA A 65 -7.46 -8.31 15.79
C ALA A 65 -8.70 -7.79 16.54
N HIS A 66 -8.71 -6.52 16.93
CA HIS A 66 -9.85 -5.88 17.58
C HIS A 66 -11.05 -5.77 16.63
N LYS A 67 -10.85 -5.26 15.40
CA LYS A 67 -11.86 -5.18 14.34
C LYS A 67 -12.50 -6.54 14.07
N ARG A 68 -11.68 -7.59 13.97
CA ARG A 68 -12.15 -8.98 13.78
C ARG A 68 -13.03 -9.46 14.94
N LYS A 69 -12.59 -9.25 16.18
CA LYS A 69 -13.36 -9.59 17.40
C LYS A 69 -14.70 -8.85 17.44
N ARG A 70 -14.71 -7.54 17.14
CA ARG A 70 -15.94 -6.74 17.10
C ARG A 70 -16.88 -7.19 15.99
N GLY A 71 -16.35 -7.53 14.82
CA GLY A 71 -17.13 -8.11 13.72
C GLY A 71 -17.84 -9.39 14.14
N LEU A 72 -17.09 -10.31 14.75
CA LEU A 72 -17.66 -11.56 15.27
C LEU A 72 -18.78 -11.30 16.29
N LEU A 73 -18.55 -10.41 17.26
CA LEU A 73 -19.54 -10.09 18.29
C LEU A 73 -20.82 -9.46 17.72
N ARG A 74 -20.71 -8.68 16.63
CA ARG A 74 -21.88 -8.11 15.93
C ARG A 74 -22.74 -9.17 15.25
N GLU A 75 -22.13 -10.25 14.77
CA GLU A 75 -22.82 -11.36 14.10
C GLU A 75 -23.31 -12.43 15.08
N PHE A 76 -22.99 -12.31 16.36
CA PHE A 76 -23.37 -13.29 17.37
C PHE A 76 -24.87 -13.25 17.69
N ASN A 77 -25.55 -14.39 17.54
CA ASN A 77 -26.98 -14.53 17.79
C ASN A 77 -27.31 -15.41 19.02
N GLY A 78 -26.31 -15.73 19.84
CA GLY A 78 -26.45 -16.59 21.02
C GLY A 78 -26.20 -18.08 20.74
N ARG A 79 -26.36 -18.55 19.50
CA ARG A 79 -26.31 -20.00 19.18
C ARG A 79 -25.29 -20.37 18.09
N ASN A 80 -24.78 -19.40 17.33
CA ASN A 80 -23.91 -19.60 16.17
C ASN A 80 -22.39 -19.70 16.46
N HIS A 81 -21.98 -20.22 17.62
CA HIS A 81 -20.56 -20.26 18.03
C HIS A 81 -19.66 -21.01 17.03
N ILE A 82 -20.11 -22.17 16.54
CA ILE A 82 -19.34 -23.02 15.63
C ILE A 82 -19.18 -22.33 14.27
N ASP A 83 -20.24 -21.71 13.77
CA ASP A 83 -20.22 -21.03 12.48
C ASP A 83 -19.31 -19.79 12.52
N LEU A 84 -19.37 -19.01 13.60
CA LEU A 84 -18.47 -17.87 13.82
C LEU A 84 -17.01 -18.30 13.96
N ALA A 85 -16.75 -19.40 14.67
CA ALA A 85 -15.41 -19.96 14.81
C ALA A 85 -14.82 -20.29 13.43
N ARG A 86 -15.59 -20.95 12.57
CA ARG A 86 -15.20 -21.27 11.19
C ARG A 86 -15.00 -20.02 10.34
N LYS A 87 -15.95 -19.09 10.36
CA LYS A 87 -15.92 -17.86 9.55
C LYS A 87 -14.72 -16.96 9.87
N TYR A 88 -14.42 -16.79 11.15
CA TYR A 88 -13.37 -15.87 11.61
C TYR A 88 -12.02 -16.55 11.90
N GLY A 89 -11.92 -17.87 11.70
CA GLY A 89 -10.69 -18.64 11.92
C GLY A 89 -10.30 -18.76 13.39
N TYR A 90 -11.27 -18.78 14.30
CA TYR A 90 -11.04 -18.97 15.74
C TYR A 90 -11.33 -20.40 16.16
N ARG A 91 -10.74 -20.80 17.30
CA ARG A 91 -11.19 -22.00 18.00
C ARG A 91 -12.57 -21.71 18.62
N VAL A 92 -13.44 -22.71 18.66
CA VAL A 92 -14.77 -22.57 19.28
C VAL A 92 -14.66 -22.08 20.72
N THR A 93 -13.68 -22.57 21.48
CA THR A 93 -13.39 -22.09 22.85
C THR A 93 -13.07 -20.60 22.90
N THR A 94 -12.27 -20.10 21.97
CA THR A 94 -11.95 -18.66 21.86
C THR A 94 -13.19 -17.82 21.58
N VAL A 95 -14.16 -18.35 20.82
CA VAL A 95 -15.43 -17.67 20.58
C VAL A 95 -16.26 -17.59 21.87
N TYR A 96 -16.33 -18.68 22.64
CA TYR A 96 -16.97 -18.68 23.96
C TYR A 96 -16.32 -17.66 24.90
N ASP A 97 -14.99 -17.65 25.01
CA ASP A 97 -14.26 -16.70 25.86
C ASP A 97 -14.50 -15.26 25.41
N LEU A 98 -14.50 -15.00 24.10
CA LEU A 98 -14.73 -13.66 23.56
C LEU A 98 -16.14 -13.14 23.87
N VAL A 99 -17.17 -13.99 23.73
CA VAL A 99 -18.56 -13.63 24.07
C VAL A 99 -18.68 -13.37 25.57
N LYS A 100 -18.07 -14.22 26.41
CA LYS A 100 -18.06 -14.07 27.87
C LYS A 100 -17.44 -12.74 28.30
N HIS A 101 -16.33 -12.35 27.68
CA HIS A 101 -15.56 -11.15 28.01
C HIS A 101 -15.86 -9.97 27.08
N ALA A 102 -17.00 -9.97 26.37
CA ALA A 102 -17.34 -8.95 25.37
C ALA A 102 -17.40 -7.52 25.95
N ARG A 103 -17.81 -7.39 27.23
CA ARG A 103 -17.89 -6.11 27.94
C ARG A 103 -16.52 -5.54 28.34
N GLU A 104 -15.51 -6.40 28.44
CA GLU A 104 -14.13 -6.02 28.80
C GLU A 104 -13.33 -5.59 27.58
N LEU A 105 -13.84 -5.86 26.37
CA LEU A 105 -13.19 -5.46 25.13
C LEU A 105 -13.22 -3.93 25.02
N PRO A 106 -12.07 -3.27 24.77
CA PRO A 106 -12.02 -1.81 24.67
C PRO A 106 -13.01 -1.30 23.62
N ALA A 107 -13.58 -0.11 23.82
CA ALA A 107 -14.53 0.46 22.86
C ALA A 107 -13.87 0.71 21.50
N GLU A 108 -12.62 1.17 21.54
CA GLU A 108 -11.80 1.49 20.38
C GLU A 108 -10.35 1.10 20.64
N VAL A 109 -9.69 0.65 19.58
CA VAL A 109 -8.24 0.46 19.54
C VAL A 109 -7.74 1.39 18.44
N PRO A 110 -6.78 2.28 18.71
CA PRO A 110 -6.29 3.19 17.69
C PRO A 110 -5.51 2.42 16.62
N ARG A 111 -5.60 2.90 15.38
CA ARG A 111 -4.70 2.48 14.30
C ARG A 111 -3.32 3.06 14.52
N ALA A 112 -2.30 2.42 13.93
CA ALA A 112 -1.00 3.05 13.81
C ALA A 112 -1.10 4.38 13.00
N GLU A 113 -0.29 5.38 13.37
CA GLU A 113 -0.34 6.73 12.79
C GLU A 113 -0.30 6.73 11.25
N LEU A 114 0.60 5.94 10.65
CA LEU A 114 0.66 5.81 9.19
C LEU A 114 -0.65 5.30 8.59
N MET A 115 -1.32 4.36 9.25
CA MET A 115 -2.60 3.83 8.76
C MET A 115 -3.72 4.86 8.90
N VAL A 116 -3.65 5.75 9.91
CA VAL A 116 -4.56 6.90 10.01
C VAL A 116 -4.36 7.85 8.81
N GLU A 117 -3.11 8.17 8.47
CA GLU A 117 -2.81 9.00 7.29
C GLU A 117 -3.30 8.35 5.99
N VAL A 118 -3.16 7.04 5.83
CA VAL A 118 -3.70 6.30 4.68
C VAL A 118 -5.23 6.49 4.58
N VAL A 119 -5.94 6.36 5.70
CA VAL A 119 -7.40 6.55 5.73
C VAL A 119 -7.75 7.97 5.29
N ILE A 120 -7.05 8.98 5.84
CA ILE A 120 -7.29 10.39 5.52
C ILE A 120 -7.03 10.68 4.04
N TYR A 121 -5.92 10.20 3.48
CA TYR A 121 -5.56 10.49 2.08
C TYR A 121 -6.53 9.84 1.10
N ILE A 122 -6.92 8.59 1.36
CA ILE A 122 -7.90 7.90 0.51
C ILE A 122 -9.27 8.57 0.63
N ALA A 123 -9.74 8.87 1.85
CA ALA A 123 -11.02 9.54 2.05
C ALA A 123 -11.05 10.91 1.35
N HIS A 124 -9.97 11.68 1.44
CA HIS A 124 -9.83 12.95 0.74
C HIS A 124 -9.89 12.78 -0.78
N LEU A 125 -9.12 11.84 -1.35
CA LEU A 125 -9.10 11.60 -2.79
C LEU A 125 -10.45 11.11 -3.31
N VAL A 126 -11.09 10.19 -2.60
CA VAL A 126 -12.43 9.67 -2.92
C VAL A 126 -13.46 10.79 -2.85
N GLY A 127 -13.51 11.56 -1.76
CA GLY A 127 -14.47 12.67 -1.62
C GLY A 127 -14.25 13.81 -2.62
N LYS A 128 -13.03 13.99 -3.12
CA LYS A 128 -12.72 14.99 -4.16
C LYS A 128 -13.17 14.55 -5.56
N HIS A 129 -13.15 13.26 -5.83
CA HIS A 129 -13.34 12.71 -7.19
C HIS A 129 -14.65 11.92 -7.36
N SER A 130 -15.44 11.76 -6.30
CA SER A 130 -16.73 11.07 -6.32
C SER A 130 -17.77 11.80 -5.47
N ASP A 131 -19.05 11.59 -5.76
CA ASP A 131 -20.18 12.12 -4.99
C ASP A 131 -20.49 11.27 -3.73
N MET A 132 -19.49 10.57 -3.20
CA MET A 132 -19.65 9.71 -2.02
C MET A 132 -19.74 10.56 -0.76
N ALA A 133 -20.65 10.17 0.15
CA ALA A 133 -20.73 10.77 1.48
C ALA A 133 -19.42 10.54 2.25
N ALA A 134 -19.08 11.49 3.13
CA ALA A 134 -17.80 11.50 3.86
C ALA A 134 -17.58 10.23 4.70
N ASP A 135 -18.64 9.69 5.32
CA ASP A 135 -18.58 8.44 6.08
C ASP A 135 -18.28 7.23 5.20
N VAL A 136 -18.77 7.23 3.95
CA VAL A 136 -18.49 6.16 2.99
C VAL A 136 -17.04 6.26 2.52
N ALA A 137 -16.55 7.47 2.20
CA ALA A 137 -15.17 7.70 1.79
C ALA A 137 -14.17 7.31 2.89
N GLU A 138 -14.48 7.60 4.15
CA GLU A 138 -13.70 7.16 5.31
C GLU A 138 -13.69 5.63 5.45
N ARG A 139 -14.84 4.97 5.27
CA ARG A 139 -14.90 3.48 5.24
C ARG A 139 -14.01 2.90 4.15
N VAL A 140 -14.00 3.48 2.95
CA VAL A 140 -13.09 3.07 1.86
C VAL A 140 -11.63 3.24 2.28
N GLY A 141 -11.29 4.35 2.95
CA GLY A 141 -9.96 4.58 3.51
C GLY A 141 -9.54 3.48 4.50
N HIS A 142 -10.45 3.04 5.37
CA HIS A 142 -10.19 1.93 6.28
C HIS A 142 -9.96 0.59 5.56
N GLU A 143 -10.68 0.31 4.47
CA GLU A 143 -10.47 -0.90 3.68
C GLU A 143 -9.09 -0.90 3.00
N VAL A 144 -8.64 0.25 2.48
CA VAL A 144 -7.31 0.40 1.90
C VAL A 144 -6.23 0.26 2.98
N ALA A 145 -6.40 0.87 4.15
CA ALA A 145 -5.46 0.74 5.27
C ALA A 145 -5.33 -0.71 5.74
N ASP A 146 -6.44 -1.45 5.85
CA ASP A 146 -6.42 -2.88 6.19
C ASP A 146 -5.65 -3.67 5.15
N PHE A 147 -5.93 -3.45 3.87
CA PHE A 147 -5.23 -4.11 2.77
C PHE A 147 -3.71 -3.85 2.84
N ILE A 148 -3.30 -2.60 3.05
CA ILE A 148 -1.87 -2.23 3.14
C ILE A 148 -1.21 -2.90 4.35
N ALA A 149 -1.85 -2.88 5.51
CA ALA A 149 -1.33 -3.51 6.72
C ALA A 149 -1.17 -5.03 6.56
N GLU A 150 -2.12 -5.69 5.90
CA GLU A 150 -2.11 -7.14 5.69
C GLU A 150 -1.07 -7.61 4.66
N HIS A 151 -0.88 -6.85 3.57
CA HIS A 151 -0.06 -7.28 2.43
C HIS A 151 1.34 -6.68 2.41
N PHE A 152 1.52 -5.50 3.00
CA PHE A 152 2.78 -4.76 3.00
C PHE A 152 3.31 -4.46 4.40
N GLY A 153 2.57 -4.85 5.44
CA GLY A 153 2.97 -4.65 6.83
C GLY A 153 4.29 -5.36 7.19
N GLY A 154 5.17 -4.63 7.86
CA GLY A 154 6.51 -5.06 8.25
C GLY A 154 7.61 -4.69 7.25
N ILE A 155 7.26 -4.11 6.10
CA ILE A 155 8.25 -3.62 5.14
C ILE A 155 8.81 -2.27 5.60
N LEU A 156 10.14 -2.14 5.57
CA LEU A 156 10.84 -0.87 5.76
C LEU A 156 10.89 -0.09 4.45
N LEU A 157 10.34 1.12 4.45
CA LEU A 157 10.32 2.02 3.31
C LEU A 157 11.21 3.23 3.59
N ALA A 158 12.20 3.45 2.73
CA ALA A 158 13.08 4.61 2.77
C ALA A 158 12.92 5.45 1.49
N LEU A 159 12.42 6.67 1.64
CA LEU A 159 12.18 7.61 0.56
C LEU A 159 13.16 8.78 0.67
N SER A 160 13.75 9.18 -0.46
CA SER A 160 14.59 10.39 -0.52
C SER A 160 13.75 11.61 -0.88
N GLY A 161 14.14 12.80 -0.44
CA GLY A 161 13.49 14.09 -0.74
C GLY A 161 13.36 14.40 -2.23
N ARG A 162 14.23 13.80 -3.05
CA ARG A 162 14.20 13.90 -4.53
C ARG A 162 13.40 12.79 -5.20
N TYR A 163 12.67 11.97 -4.44
CA TYR A 163 11.91 10.85 -4.97
C TYR A 163 10.58 11.35 -5.53
N HIS A 164 10.44 11.27 -6.86
CA HIS A 164 9.18 11.58 -7.54
C HIS A 164 8.59 10.29 -8.08
N TYR A 165 7.45 9.88 -7.54
CA TYR A 165 6.83 8.59 -7.85
C TYR A 165 6.57 8.41 -9.36
N GLY A 166 5.95 9.39 -10.02
CA GLY A 166 5.65 9.31 -11.46
C GLY A 166 6.89 9.15 -12.34
N ASN A 167 7.97 9.88 -12.03
CA ASN A 167 9.24 9.74 -12.75
C ASN A 167 9.86 8.35 -12.50
N ALA A 168 9.82 7.88 -11.26
CA ALA A 168 10.38 6.57 -10.90
C ALA A 168 9.63 5.43 -11.60
N VAL A 169 8.30 5.47 -11.64
CA VAL A 169 7.46 4.47 -12.34
C VAL A 169 7.80 4.45 -13.82
N ARG A 170 7.86 5.62 -14.47
CA ARG A 170 8.25 5.75 -15.88
C ARG A 170 9.63 5.13 -16.13
N ASP A 171 10.59 5.45 -15.28
CA ASP A 171 11.96 4.94 -15.42
C ASP A 171 12.00 3.40 -15.27
N VAL A 172 11.26 2.82 -14.31
CA VAL A 172 11.15 1.36 -14.15
C VAL A 172 10.50 0.70 -15.36
N GLN A 173 9.41 1.27 -15.89
CA GLN A 173 8.74 0.75 -17.08
C GLN A 173 9.66 0.75 -18.31
N LEU A 174 10.50 1.76 -18.48
CA LEU A 174 11.50 1.80 -19.55
C LEU A 174 12.58 0.73 -19.38
N LEU A 175 13.02 0.49 -18.15
CA LEU A 175 14.03 -0.54 -17.85
C LEU A 175 13.47 -1.95 -18.10
N GLU A 176 12.23 -2.21 -17.70
CA GLU A 176 11.54 -3.47 -17.98
C GLU A 176 11.32 -3.66 -19.49
N ALA A 177 10.91 -2.61 -20.21
CA ALA A 177 10.78 -2.67 -21.67
C ALA A 177 12.12 -2.87 -22.39
N LEU A 178 13.23 -2.38 -21.84
CA LEU A 178 14.57 -2.64 -22.37
C LEU A 178 14.94 -4.13 -22.21
N GLU A 179 14.66 -4.73 -21.05
CA GLU A 179 14.88 -6.16 -20.81
C GLU A 179 14.03 -7.03 -21.75
N ASP A 180 12.81 -6.59 -22.05
CA ASP A 180 11.88 -7.27 -22.97
C ASP A 180 12.15 -7.01 -24.46
N GLY A 181 13.10 -6.15 -24.81
CA GLY A 181 13.36 -5.75 -26.20
C GLY A 181 12.28 -4.86 -26.84
N ARG A 182 11.39 -4.25 -26.04
CA ARG A 182 10.26 -3.39 -26.46
C ARG A 182 10.48 -1.90 -26.16
N LEU A 183 11.73 -1.47 -26.04
CA LEU A 183 12.07 -0.12 -25.59
C LEU A 183 11.43 0.97 -26.48
N ASP A 184 11.48 0.83 -27.80
CA ASP A 184 11.00 1.86 -28.72
C ASP A 184 9.48 2.03 -28.67
N GLU A 185 8.75 0.93 -28.49
CA GLU A 185 7.29 0.93 -28.31
C GLU A 185 6.91 1.63 -27.01
N GLN A 186 7.59 1.26 -25.91
CA GLN A 186 7.34 1.84 -24.59
C GLN A 186 7.72 3.32 -24.53
N ALA A 187 8.83 3.72 -25.14
CA ALA A 187 9.27 5.11 -25.21
C ALA A 187 8.24 5.98 -25.96
N LYS A 188 7.69 5.48 -27.07
CA LYS A 188 6.61 6.15 -27.81
C LYS A 188 5.33 6.24 -26.98
N ALA A 189 4.93 5.16 -26.31
CA ALA A 189 3.75 5.15 -25.45
C ALA A 189 3.85 6.16 -24.29
N LEU A 190 5.06 6.36 -23.76
CA LEU A 190 5.36 7.34 -22.72
C LEU A 190 5.63 8.76 -23.25
N GLY A 191 5.60 8.96 -24.58
CA GLY A 191 5.82 10.26 -25.21
C GLY A 191 7.25 10.82 -25.06
N LEU A 192 8.25 9.95 -24.94
CA LEU A 192 9.64 10.34 -24.68
C LEU A 192 10.45 10.49 -25.97
N SER A 193 11.32 11.50 -26.00
CA SER A 193 12.32 11.64 -27.08
C SER A 193 13.45 10.62 -26.91
N PRO A 194 14.12 10.20 -28.01
CA PRO A 194 15.28 9.31 -27.94
C PRO A 194 16.37 9.81 -26.99
N ASP A 195 16.64 11.12 -26.98
CA ASP A 195 17.60 11.75 -26.09
C ASP A 195 17.20 11.64 -24.61
N ALA A 196 15.91 11.80 -24.30
CA ALA A 196 15.40 11.65 -22.95
C ALA A 196 15.56 10.20 -22.46
N VAL A 197 15.26 9.21 -23.32
CA VAL A 197 15.46 7.79 -23.03
C VAL A 197 16.94 7.50 -22.76
N GLN A 198 17.84 7.97 -23.62
CA GLN A 198 19.29 7.79 -23.43
C GLN A 198 19.78 8.41 -22.12
N LYS A 199 19.30 9.61 -21.78
CA LYS A 199 19.66 10.29 -20.53
C LYS A 199 19.18 9.51 -19.30
N ILE A 200 17.97 8.94 -19.34
CA ILE A 200 17.44 8.08 -18.28
C ILE A 200 18.32 6.82 -18.15
N LEU A 201 18.54 6.09 -19.24
CA LEU A 201 19.35 4.86 -19.25
C LEU A 201 20.78 5.10 -18.77
N ALA A 202 21.42 6.19 -19.24
CA ALA A 202 22.75 6.60 -18.76
C ALA A 202 22.74 6.91 -17.26
N GLY A 203 21.68 7.53 -16.75
CA GLY A 203 21.50 7.81 -15.33
C GLY A 203 21.42 6.55 -14.45
N TYR A 204 20.93 5.42 -14.98
CA TYR A 204 20.92 4.13 -14.27
C TYR A 204 22.22 3.35 -14.47
N ARG A 205 22.84 3.41 -15.66
CA ARG A 205 24.14 2.77 -15.96
C ARG A 205 25.31 3.39 -15.18
N ASN A 206 25.27 4.71 -14.96
CA ASN A 206 26.36 5.46 -14.33
C ASN A 206 26.23 5.57 -12.80
N ARG A 207 25.20 4.97 -12.20
CA ARG A 207 25.12 4.93 -10.73
C ARG A 207 26.10 3.89 -10.22
N PRO A 208 26.99 4.25 -9.27
CA PRO A 208 27.87 3.26 -8.68
C PRO A 208 27.00 2.14 -8.10
N GLU A 209 27.23 0.91 -8.55
CA GLU A 209 26.79 -0.27 -7.83
C GLU A 209 27.20 -0.05 -6.37
N ALA A 210 26.32 -0.31 -5.41
CA ALA A 210 26.77 -0.33 -4.03
C ALA A 210 27.91 -1.36 -3.98
N ARG A 211 29.17 -0.89 -3.91
CA ARG A 211 30.32 -1.75 -3.66
C ARG A 211 29.94 -2.55 -2.43
N THR A 212 29.74 -3.84 -2.59
CA THR A 212 29.50 -4.77 -1.49
C THR A 212 30.62 -4.55 -0.46
N PRO A 213 30.38 -3.96 0.73
CA PRO A 213 31.38 -4.01 1.77
C PRO A 213 31.10 -5.31 2.52
N CYS A 214 31.56 -6.43 1.96
CA CYS A 214 31.78 -7.64 2.74
C CYS A 214 32.77 -8.54 2.00
N ALA A 215 33.97 -8.04 1.76
CA ALA A 215 35.13 -8.89 1.96
C ALA A 215 35.35 -8.88 3.47
N ALA A 216 34.84 -9.90 4.16
CA ALA A 216 35.37 -10.24 5.47
C ALA A 216 36.87 -10.46 5.27
N GLN A 217 37.68 -9.55 5.82
CA GLN A 217 39.10 -9.85 6.01
C GLN A 217 39.13 -11.01 7.02
N ALA A 218 39.62 -12.15 6.55
CA ALA A 218 39.97 -13.30 7.36
C ALA A 218 41.19 -12.98 8.23
#